data_AF-K1SR88-F1
#
_entry.id   AF-K1SR88-F1
#
_cell.length_a   1.000
_cell.length_b   1.000
_cell.length_c   1.000
_cell.angle_alpha   90.00
_cell.angle_beta   90.00
_cell.angle_gamma   90.00
#
_symmetry.space_group_name_H-M   'P 1'
#
loop_
_entity.id
_entity.type
_entity.pdbx_description
1 polymer ?
#
loop_
_entity_poly.entity_id
_entity_poly.type
_entity_poly.pdbx_seq_one_letter_code
_entity_poly.pdbx_strand_id
1 'polypeptide(L)'
;MRTRKQELVSDDLKPFVCGIIKEYREKYNYSLEDLARALNYKKNRQTLHKYETGTLNIPYEIFFDIAEIFNISSDVIKDIPMTREEEELFEKKLIKNYVNTFNGNKKCYFKRRKDC
;
A
#
# COMPACT_ATOMS: atom_id res chain seq x y z
N MET A 1 -2.02 -5.28 -18.98
CA MET A 1 -1.12 -4.20 -18.51
C MET A 1 0.03 -4.86 -17.74
N ARG A 2 1.25 -4.92 -18.32
CA ARG A 2 2.44 -5.51 -17.67
C ARG A 2 3.03 -4.44 -16.75
N THR A 3 2.88 -4.59 -15.44
CA THR A 3 3.65 -3.80 -14.46
C THR A 3 5.14 -4.07 -14.69
N ARG A 4 5.95 -3.02 -14.90
CA ARG A 4 7.39 -3.18 -15.15
C ARG A 4 8.05 -3.67 -13.85
N LYS A 5 9.03 -4.55 -13.96
CA LYS A 5 9.76 -5.16 -12.82
C LYS A 5 10.38 -4.12 -11.86
N GLN A 6 10.56 -2.88 -12.32
CA GLN A 6 11.08 -1.74 -11.56
C GLN A 6 10.10 -1.14 -10.53
N GLU A 7 8.86 -1.62 -10.44
CA GLU A 7 7.82 -1.06 -9.55
C GLU A 7 7.46 -1.94 -8.35
N LEU A 8 8.20 -3.02 -8.13
CA LEU A 8 7.98 -3.97 -7.03
C LEU A 8 8.84 -3.63 -5.82
N VAL A 9 8.30 -3.88 -4.63
CA VAL A 9 9.02 -3.84 -3.35
C VAL A 9 10.12 -4.91 -3.36
N SER A 10 11.31 -4.56 -2.87
CA SER A 10 12.45 -5.47 -2.72
C SER A 10 12.12 -6.63 -1.77
N ASP A 11 12.77 -7.78 -1.95
CA ASP A 11 12.56 -8.94 -1.06
C ASP A 11 12.97 -8.64 0.40
N ASP A 12 13.89 -7.71 0.64
CA ASP A 12 14.27 -7.24 1.98
C ASP A 12 13.17 -6.44 2.70
N LEU A 13 12.43 -5.61 1.96
CA LEU A 13 11.34 -4.79 2.51
C LEU A 13 10.01 -5.54 2.61
N LYS A 14 9.89 -6.63 1.86
CA LYS A 14 8.72 -7.49 1.79
C LYS A 14 8.19 -7.97 3.16
N PRO A 15 9.00 -8.52 4.08
CA PRO A 15 8.52 -8.95 5.39
C PRO A 15 7.94 -7.79 6.22
N PHE A 16 8.49 -6.59 6.09
CA PHE A 16 7.99 -5.41 6.79
C PHE A 16 6.68 -4.92 6.20
N VAL A 17 6.62 -4.80 4.87
CA VAL A 17 5.41 -4.38 4.16
C VAL A 17 4.26 -5.35 4.42
N CYS A 18 4.50 -6.67 4.38
CA CYS A 18 3.45 -7.64 4.68
C CYS A 18 2.99 -7.57 6.15
N GLY A 19 3.92 -7.32 7.08
CA GLY A 19 3.62 -7.08 8.49
C GLY A 19 2.72 -5.87 8.67
N ILE A 20 3.06 -4.74 8.05
CA ILE A 20 2.26 -3.50 8.09
C ILE A 20 0.86 -3.74 7.54
N ILE A 21 0.73 -4.34 6.35
CA ILE A 21 -0.60 -4.59 5.76
C ILE A 21 -1.46 -5.42 6.71
N LYS A 22 -0.89 -6.47 7.30
CA LYS A 22 -1.60 -7.34 8.24
C LYS A 22 -1.99 -6.60 9.51
N GLU A 23 -1.04 -5.91 10.15
CA GLU A 23 -1.26 -5.16 11.39
C GLU A 23 -2.36 -4.11 11.22
N TYR A 24 -2.29 -3.32 10.15
CA TYR A 24 -3.29 -2.31 9.85
C TYR A 24 -4.65 -2.92 9.48
N ARG A 25 -4.67 -4.04 8.75
CA ARG A 25 -5.90 -4.76 8.45
C ARG A 25 -6.59 -5.25 9.73
N GLU A 26 -5.82 -5.81 10.67
CA GLU A 26 -6.33 -6.27 11.97
C GLU A 26 -6.77 -5.07 12.83
N LYS A 27 -5.99 -3.99 12.86
CA LYS A 27 -6.29 -2.76 13.61
C LYS A 27 -7.59 -2.09 13.18
N TYR A 28 -7.84 -2.02 11.88
CA TYR A 28 -9.08 -1.46 11.34
C TYR A 28 -10.20 -2.50 11.18
N ASN A 29 -9.95 -3.76 11.53
CA ASN A 29 -10.86 -4.89 11.40
C ASN A 29 -11.39 -5.08 9.96
N TYR A 30 -10.54 -4.83 8.96
CA TYR A 30 -10.88 -4.97 7.54
C TYR A 30 -10.80 -6.44 7.11
N SER A 31 -11.80 -6.92 6.38
CA SER A 31 -11.64 -8.18 5.64
C SER A 31 -10.77 -7.96 4.39
N LEU A 32 -10.20 -9.03 3.84
CA LEU A 32 -9.48 -8.96 2.56
C LEU A 32 -10.37 -8.42 1.42
N GLU A 33 -11.68 -8.65 1.50
CA GLU A 33 -12.63 -8.12 0.52
C GLU A 33 -12.88 -6.62 0.72
N ASP A 34 -12.92 -6.16 1.97
CA ASP A 34 -13.01 -4.72 2.27
C ASP A 34 -11.75 -3.99 1.82
N LEU A 35 -10.57 -4.59 2.01
CA LEU A 35 -9.32 -4.03 1.51
C LEU A 35 -9.31 -3.99 -0.03
N ALA A 36 -9.74 -5.06 -0.70
CA ALA A 36 -9.88 -5.07 -2.15
C ALA A 36 -10.84 -3.98 -2.63
N ARG A 37 -11.96 -3.78 -1.93
CA ARG A 37 -12.95 -2.75 -2.23
C ARG A 37 -12.41 -1.34 -2.01
N ALA A 38 -11.66 -1.12 -0.92
CA ALA A 38 -11.01 0.16 -0.64
C ALA A 38 -9.97 0.51 -1.71
N LEU A 39 -9.27 -0.50 -2.22
CA LEU A 39 -8.40 -0.41 -3.40
C LEU A 39 -9.17 -0.34 -4.72
N ASN A 40 -10.49 -0.12 -4.70
CA ASN A 40 -11.36 -0.03 -5.87
C ASN A 40 -11.26 -1.25 -6.80
N TYR A 41 -11.16 -2.45 -6.21
CA TYR A 41 -10.97 -3.72 -6.89
C TYR A 41 -9.76 -3.77 -7.84
N LYS A 42 -8.74 -2.92 -7.62
CA LYS A 42 -7.46 -2.98 -8.36
C LYS A 42 -6.81 -4.35 -8.27
N LYS A 43 -6.99 -5.06 -7.14
CA LYS A 43 -6.45 -6.40 -6.87
C LYS A 43 -7.51 -7.29 -6.23
N ASN A 44 -7.38 -8.59 -6.48
CA ASN A 44 -8.32 -9.59 -6.02
C ASN A 44 -7.96 -10.08 -4.60
N ARG A 45 -8.95 -10.57 -3.84
CA ARG A 45 -8.75 -11.09 -2.47
C ARG A 45 -7.59 -12.10 -2.37
N GLN A 46 -7.51 -13.04 -3.32
CA GLN A 46 -6.43 -14.03 -3.34
C GLN A 46 -5.05 -13.39 -3.52
N THR A 47 -4.95 -12.31 -4.31
CA THR A 47 -3.70 -11.58 -4.51
C THR A 47 -3.28 -10.86 -3.25
N LEU A 48 -4.23 -10.22 -2.55
CA LEU A 48 -3.97 -9.56 -1.26
C LEU A 48 -3.49 -10.56 -0.20
N HIS A 49 -4.10 -11.74 -0.13
CA HIS A 49 -3.62 -12.81 0.75
C HIS A 49 -2.17 -13.20 0.43
N LYS A 50 -1.82 -13.33 -0.87
CA LYS A 50 -0.44 -13.63 -1.27
C LYS A 50 0.56 -12.52 -0.91
N TYR A 51 0.09 -11.27 -0.84
CA TYR A 51 0.88 -10.15 -0.37
C TYR A 51 1.12 -10.23 1.14
N GLU A 52 0.07 -10.51 1.94
CA GLU A 52 0.21 -10.73 3.38
C GLU A 52 1.10 -11.93 3.72
N THR A 53 1.05 -13.01 2.93
CA THR A 53 1.90 -14.19 3.15
C THR A 53 3.30 -14.06 2.57
N GLY A 54 3.63 -12.93 1.91
CA GLY A 54 4.93 -12.75 1.24
C GLY A 54 5.19 -13.75 0.10
N THR A 55 4.15 -14.39 -0.43
CA THR A 55 4.29 -15.32 -1.57
C THR A 55 4.40 -14.56 -2.89
N LEU A 56 3.88 -13.33 -2.94
CA LEU A 56 3.92 -12.47 -4.13
C LEU A 56 4.56 -11.12 -3.81
N ASN A 57 5.40 -10.61 -4.71
CA ASN A 57 6.00 -9.29 -4.58
C ASN A 57 4.94 -8.20 -4.77
N ILE A 58 4.94 -7.23 -3.85
CA ILE A 58 3.94 -6.17 -3.77
C ILE A 58 4.42 -5.00 -4.63
N PRO A 59 3.57 -4.44 -5.51
CA PRO A 59 3.90 -3.20 -6.21
C PRO A 59 3.90 -2.02 -5.23
N TYR A 60 4.85 -1.09 -5.37
CA TYR A 60 4.88 0.14 -4.57
C TYR A 60 3.58 0.95 -4.69
N GLU A 61 2.98 1.02 -5.88
CA GLU A 61 1.69 1.69 -6.08
C GLU A 61 0.59 1.12 -5.17
N ILE A 62 0.51 -0.21 -5.04
CA ILE A 62 -0.49 -0.86 -4.19
C ILE A 62 -0.17 -0.63 -2.72
N PHE A 63 1.11 -0.69 -2.34
CA PHE A 63 1.51 -0.37 -0.98
C PHE A 63 1.15 1.06 -0.59
N PHE A 64 1.41 2.03 -1.47
CA PHE A 64 1.03 3.42 -1.25
C PHE A 64 -0.48 3.63 -1.21
N ASP A 65 -1.24 2.98 -2.09
CA ASP A 65 -2.71 3.02 -2.03
C ASP A 65 -3.19 2.50 -0.65
N ILE A 66 -2.62 1.39 -0.16
CA ILE A 66 -2.96 0.82 1.15
C ILE A 66 -2.58 1.79 2.28
N ALA A 67 -1.38 2.37 2.21
CA ALA A 67 -0.92 3.35 3.18
C ALA A 67 -1.82 4.59 3.22
N GLU A 68 -2.28 5.06 2.06
CA GLU A 68 -3.22 6.19 1.95
C GLU A 68 -4.60 5.83 2.52
N ILE A 69 -5.13 4.63 2.21
CA ILE A 69 -6.42 4.15 2.72
C ILE A 69 -6.43 4.08 4.25
N PHE A 70 -5.36 3.53 4.84
CA PHE A 70 -5.23 3.38 6.29
C PHE A 70 -4.64 4.63 6.98
N ASN A 71 -4.32 5.66 6.21
CA ASN A 71 -3.67 6.89 6.66
C ASN A 71 -2.41 6.60 7.50
N ILE A 72 -1.57 5.72 6.98
CA ILE A 72 -0.30 5.32 7.59
C ILE A 72 0.67 6.50 7.51
N SER A 73 1.12 6.99 8.66
CA SER A 73 2.12 8.06 8.72
C SER A 73 3.43 7.62 8.08
N SER A 74 4.08 8.53 7.36
CA SER A 74 5.39 8.29 6.75
C SER A 74 6.44 7.85 7.77
N ASP A 75 6.31 8.26 9.04
CA ASP A 75 7.18 7.83 10.14
C ASP A 75 7.19 6.31 10.33
N VAL A 76 6.03 5.65 10.26
CA VAL A 76 5.94 4.18 10.39
C VAL A 76 6.65 3.49 9.24
N ILE A 77 6.63 4.11 8.07
CA ILE A 77 7.30 3.58 6.88
C ILE A 77 8.81 3.85 6.93
N LYS A 78 9.23 4.98 7.50
CA LYS A 78 10.65 5.33 7.74
C LYS A 78 11.29 4.49 8.84
N ASP A 79 10.49 3.94 9.75
CA ASP A 79 10.97 3.02 10.80
C ASP A 79 11.37 1.65 10.24
N ILE A 80 10.91 1.31 9.03
CA ILE A 80 11.34 0.09 8.34
C ILE A 80 12.85 0.17 8.14
N PRO A 81 13.63 -0.88 8.46
CA PRO A 81 15.07 -0.89 8.22
C PRO A 81 15.33 -0.99 6.71
N MET A 82 15.35 0.16 6.05
CA MET A 82 15.67 0.30 4.62
C MET A 82 17.14 0.70 4.47
N THR A 83 17.76 0.30 3.37
CA THR A 83 19.04 0.89 2.98
C THR A 83 18.82 2.34 2.53
N ARG A 84 19.85 3.19 2.66
CA ARG A 84 19.78 4.61 2.21
C ARG A 84 19.37 4.75 0.75
N GLU A 85 19.84 3.83 -0.08
CA GLU A 85 19.56 3.79 -1.52
C GLU A 85 18.07 3.50 -1.79
N GLU A 86 17.49 2.57 -1.03
CA GLU A 86 16.09 2.22 -1.12
C GLU A 86 15.18 3.31 -0.55
N GLU A 87 15.58 3.96 0.55
CA GLU A 87 14.84 5.08 1.12
C GLU A 87 14.70 6.23 0.11
N GLU A 88 15.80 6.63 -0.55
CA GLU A 88 15.74 7.66 -1.58
C GLU A 88 14.85 7.27 -2.76
N LEU A 89 14.92 6.00 -3.19
CA LEU A 89 14.08 5.49 -4.27
C LEU A 89 12.60 5.49 -3.85
N PHE A 90 12.35 5.14 -2.60
CA PHE A 90 11.04 5.09 -1.99
C PHE A 90 10.43 6.49 -1.91
N GLU A 91 11.14 7.47 -1.35
CA GLU A 91 10.69 8.88 -1.28
C GLU A 91 10.43 9.46 -2.68
N LYS A 92 11.33 9.23 -3.64
CA LYS A 92 11.13 9.66 -5.04
C LYS A 92 9.85 9.07 -5.63
N LYS A 93 9.55 7.80 -5.34
CA LYS A 93 8.32 7.14 -5.80
C LYS A 93 7.07 7.63 -5.07
N LEU A 94 7.18 7.90 -3.77
CA LEU A 94 6.11 8.40 -2.94
C LEU A 94 5.68 9.80 -3.40
N ILE A 95 6.66 10.70 -3.62
CA ILE A 95 6.44 12.03 -4.19
C ILE A 95 5.83 11.92 -5.58
N LYS A 96 6.37 11.05 -6.45
CA LYS A 96 5.82 10.84 -7.79
C LYS A 96 4.37 10.36 -7.74
N ASN A 97 4.04 9.42 -6.85
CA ASN A 97 2.68 8.94 -6.68
C ASN A 97 1.76 10.07 -6.17
N TYR A 98 2.19 10.80 -5.14
CA TYR A 98 1.46 11.92 -4.55
C TYR A 98 1.15 13.03 -5.58
N VAL A 99 2.14 13.43 -6.39
CA VAL A 99 1.99 14.41 -7.47
C VAL A 99 1.02 13.90 -8.55
N ASN A 100 1.06 12.61 -8.89
CA ASN A 100 0.10 12.01 -9.84
C ASN A 100 -1.34 12.00 -9.28
N THR A 101 -1.54 11.72 -8.00
CA THR A 101 -2.86 11.82 -7.35
C THR A 101 -3.38 13.26 -7.32
N PHE A 102 -2.51 14.27 -7.12
CA PHE A 102 -2.90 15.69 -7.17
C PHE A 102 -3.27 16.16 -8.59
N ASN A 103 -2.57 15.68 -9.61
CA ASN A 103 -2.87 16.03 -11.01
C ASN A 103 -4.04 15.21 -11.61
N GLY A 104 -4.31 14.03 -11.04
CA GLY A 104 -5.28 13.05 -11.52
C GLY A 104 -6.58 13.10 -10.72
N ASN A 105 -7.39 14.11 -10.98
CA ASN A 105 -8.83 14.20 -10.70
C ASN A 105 -9.53 12.84 -10.41
N LYS A 106 -9.65 12.42 -9.15
CA LYS A 106 -10.51 11.29 -8.75
C LYS A 106 -11.27 11.57 -7.45
N LYS A 107 -12.59 11.67 -7.62
CA LYS A 107 -13.65 11.68 -6.60
C LYS A 107 -13.30 10.75 -5.43
N CYS A 108 -13.00 11.34 -4.28
CA CYS A 108 -12.98 10.66 -3.00
C CYS A 108 -14.38 10.08 -2.72
N TYR A 109 -14.57 8.78 -2.88
CA TYR A 109 -15.70 8.08 -2.26
C TYR A 109 -15.33 7.75 -0.81
N PHE A 110 -15.08 8.79 -0.01
CA PHE A 110 -15.00 8.65 1.44
C PHE A 110 -16.42 8.47 1.95
N LYS A 111 -16.93 7.23 1.95
CA LYS A 111 -18.20 6.94 2.61
C LYS A 111 -17.94 6.97 4.11
N ARG A 112 -18.04 8.18 4.68
CA ARG A 112 -18.19 8.42 6.12
C ARG A 112 -19.17 7.39 6.67
N ARG A 113 -18.68 6.42 7.45
CA ARG A 113 -19.57 5.72 8.38
C ARG A 113 -19.63 6.60 9.62
N LYS A 114 -20.84 7.12 9.83
CA LYS A 114 -21.28 7.89 10.97
C LYS A 114 -20.93 7.15 12.27
N ASP A 115 -20.52 7.93 13.26
CA ASP A 115 -20.86 7.70 14.66
C ASP A 115 -22.32 7.26 14.80
N CYS A 116 -22.54 6.10 15.42
CA CYS A 116 -23.73 5.80 16.21
C CYS A 116 -23.45 4.60 17.10
#